data_AF-A0A846NEG3-F1
#
_entry.id   AF-A0A846NEG3-F1
#
_cell.length_a   1.000
_cell.length_b   1.000
_cell.length_c   1.000
_cell.angle_alpha   90.00
_cell.angle_beta   90.00
_cell.angle_gamma   90.00
#
_symmetry.space_group_name_H-M   'P 1'
#
loop_
_entity.id
_entity.type
_entity.pdbx_description
1 polymer ?
#
loop_
_entity_poly.entity_id
_entity_poly.type
_entity_poly.pdbx_seq_one_letter_code
_entity_poly.pdbx_strand_id
1 'polypeptide(L)' 'ILGYLQRGGVPTAASRVLACEFGHHAVELLLKGEKKSVVGIRGGEIASADLEYTCSKRKELDLHRFRLAKVLSS' A
#
# COMPACT_ATOMS: atom_id res chain seq x y z
N ILE A 1 15.41 17.88 10.98
CA ILE A 1 13.96 17.56 10.89
C ILE A 1 13.56 17.71 9.42
N LEU A 2 12.94 16.70 8.81
CA LEU A 2 12.61 16.67 7.36
C LEU A 2 11.23 17.25 7.00
N GLY A 3 10.21 17.08 7.86
CA GLY A 3 8.89 17.74 7.71
C GLY A 3 8.12 17.38 6.42
N TYR A 4 7.41 18.36 5.85
CA TYR A 4 6.54 18.19 4.67
C TYR A 4 7.28 17.81 3.38
N LEU A 5 8.61 17.93 3.34
CA LEU A 5 9.41 17.56 2.18
C LEU A 5 9.19 16.10 1.77
N GLN A 6 8.92 15.21 2.72
CA GLN A 6 8.67 13.78 2.47
C GLN A 6 7.31 13.47 1.81
N ARG A 7 6.37 14.43 1.78
CA ARG A 7 5.06 14.25 1.13
C ARG A 7 5.01 14.79 -0.31
N GLY A 8 6.03 15.53 -0.72
CA GLY A 8 6.16 16.09 -2.06
C GLY A 8 7.20 15.36 -2.90
N GLY A 9 7.48 15.91 -4.08
CA GLY A 9 8.44 15.36 -5.04
C GLY A 9 7.80 14.58 -6.17
N VAL A 10 8.57 14.31 -7.22
CA VAL A 10 8.13 13.52 -8.37
C VAL A 10 8.01 12.06 -7.94
N PRO A 11 6.89 11.37 -8.19
CA PRO A 11 6.72 9.98 -7.82
C PRO A 11 7.78 9.11 -8.49
N THR A 12 8.24 8.07 -7.80
CA THR A 12 9.17 7.09 -8.37
C THR A 12 8.51 6.26 -9.49
N ALA A 13 9.31 5.56 -10.30
CA ALA A 13 8.77 4.64 -11.30
C ALA A 13 7.83 3.60 -10.68
N ALA A 14 8.23 3.01 -9.54
CA ALA A 14 7.40 2.05 -8.81
C ALA A 14 6.07 2.67 -8.34
N SER A 15 6.09 3.89 -7.81
CA SER A 15 4.87 4.59 -7.39
C SER A 15 3.92 4.85 -8.56
N ARG A 16 4.45 5.17 -9.75
CA ARG A 16 3.64 5.39 -10.95
C ARG A 16 3.00 4.10 -11.46
N VAL A 17 3.78 3.01 -11.55
CA VAL A 17 3.27 1.70 -11.96
C VAL A 17 2.15 1.25 -11.00
N LEU A 18 2.40 1.33 -9.70
CA LEU A 18 1.42 0.91 -8.70
C LEU A 18 0.12 1.75 -8.76
N ALA A 19 0.24 3.06 -8.99
CA ALA A 19 -0.93 3.92 -9.15
C ALA A 19 -1.78 3.52 -10.37
N CYS A 20 -1.14 3.17 -11.48
CA CYS A 20 -1.84 2.68 -12.68
C CYS A 20 -2.53 1.33 -12.42
N GLU A 21 -1.84 0.37 -11.79
CA GLU A 21 -2.40 -0.94 -11.48
C GLU A 21 -3.58 -0.84 -10.49
N PHE A 22 -3.44 -0.02 -9.44
CA PHE A 22 -4.52 0.21 -8.48
C PHE A 22 -5.72 0.89 -9.13
N GLY A 23 -5.49 1.91 -9.96
CA GLY A 23 -6.55 2.60 -10.68
C GLY A 23 -7.28 1.66 -11.65
N HIS A 24 -6.55 0.84 -12.40
CA HIS A 24 -7.13 -0.17 -13.29
C HIS A 24 -8.04 -1.13 -12.51
N HIS A 25 -7.52 -1.75 -11.45
CA HIS A 25 -8.29 -2.71 -10.66
C HIS A 25 -9.51 -2.06 -9.98
N ALA A 26 -9.38 -0.83 -9.49
CA ALA A 26 -10.52 -0.09 -8.91
C ALA A 26 -11.65 0.10 -9.93
N VAL A 27 -11.32 0.42 -11.19
CA VAL A 27 -12.31 0.53 -12.27
C VAL A 27 -12.96 -0.82 -12.56
N GLU A 28 -12.21 -1.92 -12.57
CA GLU A 28 -12.79 -3.26 -12.74
C GLU A 28 -13.81 -3.60 -11.65
N LEU A 29 -13.51 -3.27 -10.38
CA LEU A 29 -14.43 -3.50 -9.27
C LEU A 29 -15.71 -2.67 -9.42
N LEU A 30 -15.58 -1.41 -9.84
CA LEU A 30 -16.73 -0.54 -10.11
C LEU A 30 -17.62 -1.10 -11.24
N LEU A 31 -17.01 -1.61 -12.32
CA LEU A 31 -17.74 -2.24 -13.43
C LEU A 31 -18.46 -3.52 -13.01
N LYS A 32 -17.92 -4.25 -12.03
CA LYS A 32 -18.55 -5.43 -11.41
C LYS A 32 -19.67 -5.05 -10.42
N GLY A 33 -19.89 -3.76 -10.17
CA GLY A 33 -20.88 -3.27 -9.22
C GLY A 33 -20.46 -3.38 -7.76
N GLU A 34 -19.19 -3.68 -7.48
CA GLU A 34 -18.68 -3.70 -6.12
C GLU A 34 -18.67 -2.31 -5.50
N LYS A 35 -18.87 -2.27 -4.18
CA LYS A 35 -18.90 -1.04 -3.38
C LYS A 35 -18.15 -1.29 -2.09
N LYS A 36 -17.62 -0.22 -1.50
CA LYS A 36 -16.89 -0.26 -0.24
C LYS A 36 -15.67 -1.21 -0.26
N SER A 37 -15.00 -1.33 -1.41
CA SER A 37 -13.76 -2.09 -1.56
C SER A 37 -12.54 -1.16 -1.57
N VAL A 38 -11.43 -1.61 -1.02
CA VAL A 38 -10.11 -0.95 -1.05
C VAL A 38 -9.16 -1.80 -1.87
N VAL A 39 -8.46 -1.17 -2.82
CA VAL A 39 -7.40 -1.82 -3.60
C VAL A 39 -6.05 -1.69 -2.89
N GLY A 40 -5.27 -2.76 -2.90
CA GLY A 40 -3.94 -2.80 -2.30
C GLY A 40 -3.08 -3.93 -2.85
N ILE A 41 -1.94 -4.17 -2.20
CA ILE A 41 -1.08 -5.32 -2.48
C ILE A 41 -1.27 -6.36 -1.36
N ARG A 42 -1.48 -7.61 -1.74
CA ARG A 42 -1.46 -8.76 -0.83
C ARG A 42 -0.62 -9.88 -1.44
N GLY A 43 0.41 -10.33 -0.73
CA GLY A 43 1.28 -11.40 -1.22
C GLY A 43 2.11 -11.04 -2.47
N GLY A 44 2.26 -9.74 -2.77
CA GLY A 44 2.95 -9.28 -3.98
C GLY A 44 2.03 -9.06 -5.19
N GLU A 45 0.74 -9.34 -5.06
CA GLU A 45 -0.25 -9.19 -6.13
C GLU A 45 -1.27 -8.10 -5.79
N ILE A 46 -1.88 -7.53 -6.85
CA ILE A 46 -2.97 -6.56 -6.71
C ILE A 46 -4.22 -7.28 -6.22
N ALA A 47 -4.82 -6.79 -5.15
CA ALA A 47 -5.99 -7.38 -4.53
C ALA A 47 -6.93 -6.31 -3.99
N SER A 48 -8.18 -6.70 -3.74
CA SER A 48 -9.18 -5.89 -3.05
C SER A 48 -9.56 -6.48 -1.69
N ALA A 49 -10.01 -5.63 -0.77
CA ALA A 49 -10.56 -6.03 0.51
C ALA A 49 -11.72 -5.10 0.91
N ASP A 50 -12.58 -5.56 1.80
CA ASP A 50 -13.63 -4.72 2.37
C ASP A 50 -13.05 -3.52 3.14
N LEU A 51 -13.65 -2.35 2.96
CA LEU A 51 -13.21 -1.08 3.56
C LEU A 51 -13.33 -1.10 5.09
N GLU A 52 -14.46 -1.58 5.62
CA GLU A 52 -14.71 -1.61 7.07
C GLU A 52 -13.73 -2.57 7.75
N TYR A 53 -13.52 -3.75 7.16
CA TYR A 53 -12.50 -4.70 7.58
C TYR A 53 -11.10 -4.07 7.58
N THR A 54 -10.71 -3.39 6.50
CA THR A 54 -9.36 -2.81 6.39
C THR A 54 -9.12 -1.72 7.42
N CYS A 55 -10.12 -0.86 7.68
CA CYS A 55 -10.05 0.18 8.71
C CYS A 55 -10.01 -0.40 10.13
N SER A 56 -10.57 -1.59 10.37
CA SER A 56 -10.56 -2.26 11.67
C SER A 56 -9.21 -2.90 12.03
N LYS A 57 -8.33 -3.11 11.05
CA LYS A 57 -7.06 -3.82 11.23
C LYS A 57 -5.90 -2.85 11.38
N ARG A 58 -5.01 -3.16 12.33
CA ARG A 58 -3.73 -2.45 12.49
C ARG A 58 -2.63 -3.19 11.74
N LYS A 59 -1.89 -2.48 10.90
CA LYS A 59 -0.69 -3.01 10.26
C LYS A 59 0.43 -3.16 11.28
N GLU A 60 0.91 -4.38 11.48
CA GLU A 60 2.04 -4.66 12.36
C GLU A 60 3.38 -4.37 11.68
N LEU A 61 4.38 -4.05 12.50
CA LEU A 61 5.75 -3.87 12.04
C LEU A 61 6.42 -5.23 11.88
N ASP A 62 7.19 -5.40 10.81
CA ASP A 62 8.05 -6.57 10.66
C ASP A 62 9.24 -6.49 11.65
N LEU A 63 9.08 -7.17 12.79
CA LEU A 63 10.08 -7.21 13.86
C LEU A 63 11.34 -7.99 13.46
N HIS A 64 11.27 -8.85 12.46
CA HIS A 64 12.45 -9.53 11.93
C HIS A 64 13.33 -8.51 11.17
N ARG A 65 12.73 -7.75 10.25
CA ARG A 65 13.46 -6.70 9.51
C ARG A 65 13.98 -5.59 10.42
N PHE A 66 13.21 -5.20 11.44
CA PHE A 66 13.67 -4.24 12.44
C PHE A 66 14.93 -4.72 13.19
N ARG A 67 14.94 -5.99 13.63
CA ARG A 67 16.10 -6.59 14.29
C ARG A 67 17.30 -6.68 13.36
N LEU A 68 17.10 -7.10 12.10
CA LEU A 68 18.15 -7.17 11.09
C LEU A 68 18.80 -5.79 10.89
N ALA A 69 18.00 -4.73 10.75
CA ALA A 69 18.52 -3.37 10.60
C ALA A 69 19.41 -2.96 11.80
N LYS A 70 19.03 -3.35 13.03
CA LYS A 70 19.83 -3.08 14.24
C LYS A 70 21.17 -3.81 14.24
N VAL A 71 21.21 -5.05 13.75
CA VAL A 71 22.46 -5.83 13.64
C VAL A 71 23.39 -5.22 12.60
N LEU A 72 22.87 -4.85 11.42
CA LEU A 72 23.66 -4.30 10.32
C LEU A 72 24.17 -2.87 10.56
N SER A 73 23.63 -2.15 11.55
CA SER A 73 24.07 -0.80 11.94
C SER A 73 25.12 -0.80 13.07
N SER A 74 25.54 -1.97 13.53
CA SER A 74 26.63 -2.16 14.52
C SER A 74 27.95 -2.42 13.80
#